data_AF-A0A7S3MA21-F1
#
_entry.id   AF-A0A7S3MA21-F1
#
_cell.length_a   1.000
_cell.length_b   1.000
_cell.length_c   1.000
_cell.angle_alpha   90.00
_cell.angle_beta   90.00
_cell.angle_gamma   90.00
#
_symmetry.space_group_name_H-M   'P 1'
#
loop_
_entity.id
_entity.type
_entity.pdbx_description
1 polymer ?
#
loop_
_entity_poly.entity_id
_entity_poly.type
_entity_poly.pdbx_seq_one_letter_code
_entity_poly.pdbx_strand_id
1 'polypeptide(L)'
;IVQEGALAPLAHLLGSDDVEILREVVACLSNLAVSDENKYEIVKAGTVAALISLSQSSDMIVSAQSCATLANLAELKSNQEAIANEGAIRPTIAVMRSKYI
;
A
#
# COMPACT_ATOMS: atom_id res chain seq x y z
N ILE A 1 -5.94 16.23 -5.31
CA ILE A 1 -4.85 15.30 -4.94
C ILE A 1 -4.67 14.19 -5.98
N VAL A 2 -5.50 13.12 -6.01
CA VAL A 2 -5.32 12.03 -6.98
C VAL A 2 -5.51 12.50 -8.43
N GLN A 3 -6.60 13.21 -8.69
CA GLN A 3 -6.88 13.83 -10.00
C GLN A 3 -5.92 14.99 -10.36
N GLU A 4 -5.08 15.43 -9.42
CA GLU A 4 -4.05 16.47 -9.64
C GLU A 4 -2.66 15.87 -9.90
N GLY A 5 -2.57 14.55 -10.12
CA GLY A 5 -1.33 13.87 -10.48
C GLY A 5 -0.42 13.49 -9.30
N ALA A 6 -0.89 13.58 -8.06
CA ALA A 6 -0.09 13.28 -6.88
C ALA A 6 0.30 11.79 -6.74
N LEU A 7 -0.40 10.87 -7.42
CA LEU A 7 -0.12 9.44 -7.29
C LEU A 7 1.25 9.03 -7.84
N ALA A 8 1.71 9.61 -8.94
CA ALA A 8 3.01 9.24 -9.51
C ALA A 8 4.18 9.64 -8.59
N PRO A 9 4.23 10.86 -8.02
CA PRO A 9 5.20 11.20 -6.98
C PRO A 9 5.11 10.30 -5.75
N LEU A 10 3.91 10.00 -5.25
CA LEU A 10 3.73 9.12 -4.09
C LEU A 10 4.23 7.69 -4.37
N ALA A 11 3.93 7.14 -5.55
CA ALA A 11 4.41 5.83 -5.97
C ALA A 11 5.94 5.79 -6.06
N HIS A 12 6.57 6.87 -6.51
CA HIS A 12 8.03 6.99 -6.54
C HIS A 12 8.63 7.04 -5.12
N LEU A 13 8.01 7.79 -4.20
CA LEU A 13 8.49 7.94 -2.82
C LEU A 13 8.35 6.65 -1.97
N LEU A 14 7.56 5.66 -2.39
CA LEU A 14 7.53 4.34 -1.76
C LEU A 14 8.87 3.59 -1.84
N GLY A 15 9.78 4.01 -2.74
CA GLY A 15 11.14 3.49 -2.84
C GLY A 15 12.18 4.30 -2.06
N SER A 16 11.77 5.25 -1.22
CA SER A 16 12.69 6.05 -0.40
C SER A 16 13.38 5.21 0.68
N ASP A 17 14.64 5.51 0.97
CA ASP A 17 15.38 4.93 2.11
C ASP A 17 15.09 5.68 3.43
N ASP A 18 14.39 6.82 3.37
CA ASP A 18 14.01 7.61 4.54
C ASP A 18 12.69 7.10 5.14
N VAL A 19 12.75 6.58 6.36
CA VAL A 19 11.60 6.01 7.08
C VAL A 19 10.52 7.05 7.38
N GLU A 20 10.87 8.31 7.62
CA GLU A 20 9.89 9.36 7.90
C GLU A 20 9.11 9.70 6.62
N ILE A 21 9.79 9.73 5.47
CA ILE A 21 9.12 9.84 4.17
C ILE A 21 8.19 8.66 3.95
N LEU A 22 8.66 7.43 4.19
CA LEU A 22 7.84 6.23 4.00
C LEU A 22 6.58 6.27 4.86
N ARG A 23 6.68 6.63 6.15
CA ARG A 23 5.53 6.74 7.08
C ARG A 23 4.47 7.70 6.55
N GLU A 24 4.87 8.88 6.11
CA GLU A 24 3.94 9.88 5.57
C GLU A 24 3.30 9.42 4.25
N VAL A 25 4.09 8.81 3.36
CA VAL A 25 3.60 8.32 2.06
C VAL A 25 2.59 7.20 2.24
N VAL A 26 2.87 6.19 3.09
CA VAL A 26 1.94 5.09 3.33
C VAL A 26 0.69 5.55 4.08
N ALA A 27 0.80 6.51 5.00
CA ALA A 27 -0.36 7.10 5.66
C ALA A 27 -1.24 7.88 4.66
N CYS A 28 -0.62 8.66 3.76
CA CYS A 28 -1.32 9.37 2.70
C CYS A 28 -2.07 8.41 1.78
N LEU A 29 -1.40 7.35 1.28
CA LEU A 29 -2.02 6.35 0.42
C LEU A 29 -3.16 5.59 1.12
N SER A 30 -2.99 5.24 2.40
CA SER A 30 -4.04 4.60 3.20
C SER A 30 -5.31 5.46 3.26
N ASN A 31 -5.14 6.77 3.51
CA ASN A 31 -6.24 7.73 3.54
C ASN A 31 -6.91 7.91 2.18
N LEU A 32 -6.11 7.95 1.10
CA LEU A 32 -6.65 8.06 -0.26
C LEU A 32 -7.42 6.79 -0.66
N ALA A 33 -6.96 5.62 -0.24
CA ALA A 33 -7.55 4.31 -0.52
C ALA A 33 -8.91 4.07 0.17
N VAL A 34 -9.43 5.01 0.97
CA VAL A 34 -10.80 4.94 1.52
C VAL A 34 -11.86 5.13 0.43
N SER A 35 -11.55 5.86 -0.65
CA SER A 35 -12.47 6.06 -1.78
C SER A 35 -12.26 5.02 -2.88
N ASP A 36 -13.34 4.38 -3.33
CA ASP A 36 -13.30 3.37 -4.40
C ASP A 36 -12.68 3.88 -5.71
N GLU A 37 -12.93 5.14 -6.07
CA GLU A 37 -12.32 5.78 -7.25
C GLU A 37 -10.78 5.81 -7.13
N ASN A 38 -10.28 6.17 -5.96
CA ASN A 38 -8.85 6.25 -5.70
C ASN A 38 -8.21 4.87 -5.61
N LYS A 39 -8.92 3.86 -5.07
CA LYS A 39 -8.39 2.49 -4.95
C LYS A 39 -7.93 1.94 -6.30
N TYR A 40 -8.71 2.16 -7.35
CA TYR A 40 -8.35 1.71 -8.69
C TYR A 40 -7.11 2.42 -9.23
N GLU A 41 -7.07 3.76 -9.12
CA GLU A 41 -5.95 4.55 -9.64
C GLU A 41 -4.64 4.30 -8.87
N ILE A 42 -4.70 4.05 -7.55
CA ILE A 42 -3.53 3.70 -6.73
C ILE A 42 -2.91 2.37 -7.18
N VAL A 43 -3.73 1.35 -7.46
CA VAL A 43 -3.24 0.06 -7.97
C VAL A 43 -2.65 0.22 -9.37
N LYS A 44 -3.34 0.96 -10.24
CA LYS A 44 -2.88 1.26 -11.61
C LYS A 44 -1.56 2.05 -11.64
N ALA A 45 -1.28 2.84 -10.60
CA ALA A 45 0.00 3.53 -10.43
C ALA A 45 1.17 2.60 -10.05
N GLY A 46 0.96 1.28 -9.96
CA GLY A 46 2.04 0.30 -9.72
C GLY A 46 2.52 0.23 -8.27
N THR A 47 1.70 0.70 -7.32
CA THR A 47 2.10 0.81 -5.89
C THR A 47 2.11 -0.54 -5.17
N VAL A 48 1.43 -1.56 -5.70
CA VAL A 48 1.15 -2.83 -5.01
C VAL A 48 2.43 -3.55 -4.59
N ALA A 49 3.39 -3.73 -5.50
CA ALA A 49 4.65 -4.43 -5.21
C ALA A 49 5.45 -3.74 -4.08
N ALA A 50 5.50 -2.40 -4.10
CA ALA A 50 6.17 -1.63 -3.07
C ALA A 50 5.46 -1.74 -1.72
N LEU A 51 4.12 -1.65 -1.70
CA LEU A 51 3.32 -1.83 -0.48
C LEU A 51 3.48 -3.24 0.12
N ILE A 52 3.58 -4.28 -0.72
CA ILE A 52 3.88 -5.64 -0.26
C ILE A 52 5.26 -5.70 0.42
N SER A 53 6.28 -5.10 -0.18
CA SER A 53 7.62 -5.04 0.42
C SER A 53 7.61 -4.29 1.75
N LEU A 54 6.97 -3.11 1.79
CA LEU A 54 6.90 -2.26 2.98
C LEU A 54 6.04 -2.87 4.09
N SER A 55 5.08 -3.75 3.77
CA SER A 55 4.34 -4.51 4.77
C SER A 55 5.24 -5.39 5.65
N GLN A 56 6.44 -5.73 5.17
CA GLN A 56 7.46 -6.51 5.88
C GLN A 56 8.57 -5.64 6.48
N SER A 57 8.39 -4.31 6.50
CA SER A 57 9.35 -3.38 7.09
C SER A 57 9.59 -3.67 8.56
N SER A 58 10.81 -3.45 9.04
CA SER A 58 11.12 -3.46 10.47
C SER A 58 10.50 -2.27 11.21
N ASP A 59 10.11 -1.21 10.49
CA ASP A 59 9.36 -0.12 11.06
C ASP A 59 7.88 -0.48 11.17
N MET A 60 7.39 -0.53 12.41
CA MET A 60 6.04 -0.99 12.71
C MET A 60 4.95 -0.09 12.10
N ILE A 61 5.20 1.22 12.00
CA ILE A 61 4.23 2.15 11.43
C ILE A 61 4.14 1.92 9.92
N VAL A 62 5.28 1.85 9.24
CA VAL A 62 5.32 1.55 7.80
C VAL A 62 4.68 0.20 7.50
N SER A 63 4.99 -0.84 8.27
CA SER A 63 4.41 -2.18 8.12
C SER A 63 2.88 -2.14 8.27
N ALA A 64 2.38 -1.60 9.38
CA ALA A 64 0.95 -1.57 9.69
C ALA A 64 0.15 -0.76 8.66
N GLN A 65 0.62 0.44 8.30
CA GLN A 65 -0.06 1.29 7.31
C GLN A 65 -0.01 0.69 5.91
N SER A 66 1.08 0.00 5.54
CA SER A 66 1.15 -0.70 4.25
C SER A 66 0.13 -1.85 4.18
N CYS A 67 -0.01 -2.62 5.27
CA CYS A 67 -1.05 -3.63 5.38
C CYS A 67 -2.46 -3.05 5.32
N ALA A 68 -2.72 -1.98 6.06
CA ALA A 68 -4.02 -1.29 6.03
C ALA A 68 -4.34 -0.76 4.63
N THR A 69 -3.35 -0.20 3.94
CA THR A 69 -3.51 0.27 2.56
C THR A 69 -3.86 -0.90 1.63
N LEU A 70 -3.11 -2.00 1.68
CA LEU A 70 -3.39 -3.20 0.88
C LEU A 70 -4.80 -3.77 1.16
N ALA A 71 -5.23 -3.76 2.43
CA ALA A 71 -6.58 -4.19 2.81
C ALA A 71 -7.66 -3.29 2.20
N ASN A 72 -7.52 -1.97 2.32
CA ASN A 72 -8.43 -0.99 1.73
C ASN A 72 -8.51 -1.16 0.21
N LEU A 73 -7.37 -1.32 -0.47
CA LEU A 73 -7.33 -1.52 -1.92
C LEU A 73 -8.02 -2.83 -2.35
N ALA A 74 -7.93 -3.89 -1.54
CA ALA A 74 -8.52 -5.20 -1.82
C ALA A 74 -10.04 -5.25 -1.59
N GLU A 75 -10.64 -4.27 -0.90
CA GLU A 75 -12.10 -4.14 -0.80
C GLU A 75 -12.74 -3.96 -2.19
N LEU A 76 -12.02 -3.33 -3.13
CA LEU A 76 -12.48 -3.19 -4.50
C LEU A 76 -12.20 -4.48 -5.28
N LYS A 77 -13.27 -5.17 -5.72
CA LYS A 77 -13.16 -6.47 -6.40
C LYS A 77 -12.23 -6.46 -7.63
N SER A 78 -12.24 -5.38 -8.41
CA SER A 78 -11.37 -5.24 -9.60
C SER A 78 -9.88 -5.18 -9.26
N ASN A 79 -9.51 -4.81 -8.03
CA ASN A 79 -8.12 -4.76 -7.59
C ASN A 79 -7.60 -6.11 -7.09
N GLN A 80 -8.50 -7.00 -6.63
CA GLN A 80 -8.11 -8.26 -5.98
C GLN A 80 -7.24 -9.14 -6.90
N GLU A 81 -7.57 -9.19 -8.19
CA GLU A 81 -6.80 -9.97 -9.18
C GLU A 81 -5.38 -9.39 -9.35
N ALA A 82 -5.26 -8.08 -9.51
CA ALA A 82 -3.96 -7.41 -9.62
C ALA A 82 -3.11 -7.63 -8.35
N ILE A 83 -3.71 -7.48 -7.17
CA ILE A 83 -3.04 -7.69 -5.88
C ILE A 83 -2.59 -9.14 -5.72
N ALA A 84 -3.42 -10.11 -6.12
CA ALA A 84 -3.07 -11.53 -6.07
C ALA A 84 -1.91 -11.87 -7.03
N ASN A 85 -1.93 -11.31 -8.25
CA ASN A 85 -0.90 -11.55 -9.27
C ASN A 85 0.47 -10.97 -8.87
N GLU A 86 0.49 -9.88 -8.10
CA GLU A 86 1.72 -9.30 -7.52
C GLU A 86 2.25 -10.12 -6.32
N GLY A 87 1.63 -11.26 -6.01
CA GLY A 87 2.12 -12.17 -4.98
C GLY A 87 1.79 -11.74 -3.55
N ALA A 88 0.83 -10.83 -3.35
CA ALA A 88 0.49 -10.29 -2.03
C ALA A 88 0.01 -11.36 -1.03
N ILE A 89 -0.55 -12.48 -1.51
CA ILE A 89 -1.24 -13.47 -0.66
C ILE A 89 -0.32 -14.01 0.45
N ARG A 90 0.90 -14.46 0.11
CA ARG A 90 1.83 -15.02 1.12
C ARG A 90 2.35 -13.97 2.10
N PRO A 91 2.86 -12.81 1.66
CA PRO A 91 3.22 -11.68 2.52
C PRO A 91 2.11 -11.27 3.48
N THR A 92 0.89 -11.07 2.98
CA THR A 92 -0.23 -10.63 3.82
C THR A 92 -0.56 -11.68 4.90
N ILE A 93 -0.55 -12.97 4.56
CA ILE A 93 -0.74 -14.06 5.56
C ILE A 93 0.41 -14.08 6.58
N ALA A 94 1.65 -13.84 6.15
CA ALA A 94 2.80 -13.81 7.06
C ALA A 94 2.70 -12.66 8.06
N VAL A 95 2.28 -11.48 7.60
CA VAL A 95 2.09 -10.30 8.44
C VAL A 95 0.93 -10.49 9.42
N MET A 96 -0.20 -11.10 9.00
CA MET A 96 -1.32 -11.45 9.90
C MET A 96 -0.95 -12.44 11.02
N ARG A 97 0.17 -13.17 10.89
CA ARG A 97 0.69 -14.09 11.91
C ARG A 97 1.73 -13.44 12.82
N SER A 98 2.11 -12.20 12.54
CA SER A 98 3.05 -11.44 13.35
C SER A 98 2.41 -11.05 14.68
N LYS A 99 3.14 -11.15 15.79
CA LYS A 99 2.64 -10.87 17.16
C LYS A 99 2.31 -9.40 17.43
N TYR A 100 2.39 -8.55 16.41
CA TYR A 100 2.34 -7.09 16.52
C TYR A 100 1.14 -6.49 15.77
N ILE A 101 0.22 -7.34 15.30
CA ILE A 101 -1.17 -7.02 14.93
C ILE A 101 -2.07 -7.80 15.90
#